data_AF-K9QB32-F1
#
_entry.id   AF-K9QB32-F1
#
_cell.length_a   1.000
_cell.length_b   1.000
_cell.length_c   1.000
_cell.angle_alpha   90.00
_cell.angle_beta   90.00
_cell.angle_gamma   90.00
#
_symmetry.space_group_name_H-M   'P 1'
#
loop_
_entity.id
_entity.type
_entity.pdbx_description
1 polymer ?
#
loop_
_entity_poly.entity_id
_entity_poly.type
_entity_poly.pdbx_seq_one_letter_code
_entity_poly.pdbx_strand_id
1 'polypeptide(L)'
;MDLSRLEYIKNISDDGKKWAYEYYKVSGYYHLNFKQGKGVENHALHLPKGALIILSQNPFDQERYLTHVVELVNEGSEDKLQWNESDQWGIFRWVKVHWVADFNNPSNIPLDKEVMQADWGYYNTQAKLLTSPSLMSRWENIENLRTHLQAVFEK
;
A
#
# COMPACT_ATOMS: atom_id res chain seq x y z
N MET A 1 8.23 -11.86 -8.66
CA MET A 1 7.28 -10.78 -9.05
C MET A 1 8.09 -9.70 -9.77
N ASP A 2 7.54 -8.99 -10.74
CA ASP A 2 8.24 -7.84 -11.36
C ASP A 2 7.87 -6.54 -10.62
N LEU A 3 8.87 -5.86 -10.05
CA LEU A 3 8.71 -4.59 -9.33
C LEU A 3 9.11 -3.36 -10.15
N SER A 4 9.33 -3.49 -11.47
CA SER A 4 9.67 -2.37 -12.36
C SER A 4 8.63 -1.23 -12.34
N ARG A 5 7.37 -1.55 -12.01
CA ARG A 5 6.24 -0.61 -11.87
C ARG A 5 5.93 -0.22 -10.43
N LEU A 6 6.78 -0.61 -9.47
CA LEU A 6 6.59 -0.28 -8.07
C LEU A 6 7.01 1.15 -7.81
N GLU A 7 6.00 2.00 -7.62
CA GLU A 7 6.17 3.44 -7.46
C GLU A 7 5.53 3.95 -6.18
N TYR A 8 4.64 3.17 -5.58
CA TYR A 8 3.80 3.65 -4.49
C TYR A 8 3.85 2.75 -3.27
N ILE A 9 3.58 3.38 -2.14
CA ILE A 9 3.29 2.71 -0.89
C ILE A 9 2.14 3.43 -0.20
N LYS A 10 1.21 2.67 0.35
CA LYS A 10 -0.01 3.18 0.96
C LYS A 10 -0.09 2.72 2.40
N ASN A 11 -0.26 3.69 3.28
CA ASN A 11 -0.55 3.42 4.68
C ASN A 11 -2.00 2.95 4.81
N ILE A 12 -2.18 1.78 5.42
CA ILE A 12 -3.46 1.28 5.86
C ILE A 12 -3.63 1.62 7.33
N SER A 13 -4.70 2.34 7.63
CA SER A 13 -5.20 2.57 8.98
C SER A 13 -6.49 1.76 9.09
N ASP A 14 -6.45 0.63 9.79
CA ASP A 14 -7.66 -0.05 10.24
C ASP A 14 -7.96 0.44 11.66
N ASP A 15 -9.15 1.01 11.85
CA ASP A 15 -9.57 1.52 13.16
C ASP A 15 -9.91 0.35 14.12
N GLY A 16 -9.95 -0.90 13.62
CA GLY A 16 -10.35 -2.10 14.36
C GLY A 16 -9.23 -2.87 15.09
N LYS A 17 -8.01 -2.33 15.18
CA LYS A 17 -6.84 -3.00 15.80
C LYS A 17 -6.62 -4.44 15.34
N LYS A 18 -6.56 -4.64 14.02
CA LYS A 18 -6.35 -5.94 13.37
C LYS A 18 -5.66 -5.75 12.02
N TRP A 19 -5.22 -6.85 11.42
CA TRP A 19 -4.75 -6.84 10.04
C TRP A 19 -5.91 -6.55 9.09
N ALA A 20 -5.82 -5.46 8.35
CA ALA A 20 -6.71 -5.25 7.22
C ALA A 20 -6.32 -6.20 6.10
N TYR A 21 -7.34 -6.66 5.36
CA TYR A 21 -7.14 -7.43 4.14
C TYR A 21 -6.37 -8.75 4.31
N GLU A 22 -6.27 -9.33 5.51
CA GLU A 22 -5.63 -10.64 5.74
C GLU A 22 -6.19 -11.77 4.84
N TYR A 23 -7.46 -11.63 4.44
CA TYR A 23 -8.12 -12.56 3.54
C TYR A 23 -7.69 -12.41 2.07
N TYR A 24 -6.94 -11.38 1.71
CA TYR A 24 -6.43 -11.18 0.36
C TYR A 24 -5.41 -12.27 0.02
N LYS A 25 -5.59 -12.90 -1.14
CA LYS A 25 -4.73 -13.97 -1.63
C LYS A 25 -4.05 -13.55 -2.92
N VAL A 26 -2.81 -14.00 -3.12
CA VAL A 26 -2.03 -13.81 -4.36
C VAL A 26 -2.88 -14.21 -5.56
N SER A 27 -2.79 -13.43 -6.64
CA SER A 27 -3.59 -13.51 -7.87
C SER A 27 -5.09 -13.19 -7.72
N GLY A 28 -5.59 -12.93 -6.52
CA GLY A 28 -6.97 -12.51 -6.28
C GLY A 28 -7.21 -11.03 -6.60
N TYR A 29 -8.48 -10.70 -6.84
CA TYR A 29 -8.95 -9.35 -7.15
C TYR A 29 -9.85 -8.83 -6.04
N TYR A 30 -9.54 -7.64 -5.52
CA TYR A 30 -10.23 -7.08 -4.35
C TYR A 30 -10.32 -5.56 -4.41
N HIS A 31 -11.06 -4.98 -3.46
CA HIS A 31 -11.26 -3.53 -3.33
C HIS A 31 -10.31 -2.89 -2.31
N LEU A 32 -9.36 -2.08 -2.77
CA LEU A 32 -8.49 -1.29 -1.90
C LEU A 32 -9.16 0.03 -1.51
N ASN A 33 -9.38 0.25 -0.21
CA ASN A 33 -10.01 1.48 0.29
C ASN A 33 -9.03 2.66 0.41
N PHE A 34 -9.47 3.84 0.00
CA PHE A 34 -8.87 5.14 0.24
C PHE A 34 -9.80 5.98 1.13
N LYS A 35 -9.54 6.00 2.45
CA LYS A 35 -10.34 6.73 3.46
C LYS A 35 -10.49 8.20 3.08
N GLN A 36 -11.69 8.75 3.29
CA GLN A 36 -11.98 10.15 2.98
C GLN A 36 -10.99 11.10 3.65
N GLY A 37 -10.60 12.15 2.93
CA GLY A 37 -9.70 13.18 3.40
C GLY A 37 -9.45 14.21 2.31
N LYS A 38 -8.93 15.38 2.70
CA LYS A 38 -8.66 16.48 1.76
C LYS A 38 -7.73 16.00 0.65
N GLY A 39 -8.22 16.01 -0.60
CA GLY A 39 -7.46 15.62 -1.78
C GLY A 39 -7.25 14.11 -1.97
N VAL A 40 -7.79 13.26 -1.09
CA VAL A 40 -7.65 11.80 -1.22
C VAL A 40 -8.44 11.28 -2.42
N GLU A 41 -9.66 11.78 -2.64
CA GLU A 41 -10.48 11.38 -3.78
C GLU A 41 -9.77 11.61 -5.11
N ASN A 42 -9.36 12.87 -5.34
CA ASN A 42 -8.69 13.23 -6.58
C ASN A 42 -7.41 12.42 -6.76
N HIS A 43 -6.63 12.24 -5.70
CA HIS A 43 -5.44 11.40 -5.76
C HIS A 43 -5.77 9.95 -6.11
N ALA A 44 -6.74 9.35 -5.40
CA ALA A 44 -7.13 7.96 -5.60
C ALA A 44 -7.62 7.73 -7.03
N LEU A 45 -8.42 8.62 -7.63
CA LEU A 45 -8.94 8.45 -9.00
C LEU A 45 -7.87 8.63 -10.09
N HIS A 46 -6.81 9.38 -9.82
CA HIS A 46 -5.73 9.66 -10.79
C HIS A 46 -4.53 8.72 -10.64
N LEU A 47 -4.54 7.76 -9.70
CA LEU A 47 -3.51 6.73 -9.66
C LEU A 47 -3.59 5.88 -10.93
N PRO A 48 -2.47 5.70 -11.65
CA PRO A 48 -2.47 5.06 -12.96
C PRO A 48 -2.79 3.58 -12.85
N LYS A 49 -3.59 3.08 -13.78
CA LYS A 49 -3.79 1.64 -13.97
C LYS A 49 -2.43 0.97 -14.20
N GLY A 50 -2.24 -0.18 -13.58
CA GLY A 50 -1.00 -0.94 -13.59
C GLY A 50 0.05 -0.47 -12.60
N ALA A 51 -0.19 0.59 -11.82
CA ALA A 51 0.72 0.93 -10.72
C ALA A 51 0.74 -0.16 -9.66
N LEU A 52 1.95 -0.49 -9.19
CA LEU A 52 2.15 -1.34 -8.02
C LEU A 52 2.25 -0.49 -6.76
N ILE A 53 1.56 -0.95 -5.71
CA ILE A 53 1.44 -0.30 -4.41
C ILE A 53 1.80 -1.30 -3.32
N ILE A 54 2.76 -0.95 -2.45
CA ILE A 54 2.96 -1.67 -1.19
C ILE A 54 1.91 -1.25 -0.17
N LEU A 55 1.33 -2.20 0.56
CA LEU A 55 0.44 -1.90 1.68
C LEU A 55 1.20 -2.00 3.01
N SER A 56 1.34 -0.86 3.69
CA SER A 56 1.97 -0.73 5.00
C SER A 56 0.91 -0.63 6.09
N GLN A 57 0.84 -1.57 7.04
CA GLN A 57 -0.22 -1.61 8.05
C GLN A 57 0.32 -1.50 9.47
N ASN A 58 -0.44 -0.84 10.34
CA ASN A 58 -0.21 -0.84 11.80
C ASN A 58 -1.43 -1.47 12.49
N PRO A 59 -1.46 -2.79 12.72
CA PRO A 59 -2.62 -3.46 13.28
C PRO A 59 -2.82 -3.21 14.79
N PHE A 60 -1.82 -2.69 15.53
CA PHE A 60 -1.87 -2.64 17.00
C PHE A 60 -1.28 -1.36 17.61
N ASP A 61 -1.27 -0.25 16.87
CA ASP A 61 -0.66 1.03 17.28
C ASP A 61 0.83 0.90 17.69
N GLN A 62 1.52 -0.11 17.15
CA GLN A 62 2.94 -0.38 17.37
C GLN A 62 3.71 0.01 16.11
N GLU A 63 4.26 -0.99 15.42
CA GLU A 63 5.06 -0.85 14.23
C GLU A 63 4.22 -0.98 12.96
N ARG A 64 4.77 -0.46 11.88
CA ARG A 64 4.23 -0.69 10.54
C ARG A 64 4.91 -1.86 9.88
N TYR A 65 4.13 -2.63 9.15
CA TYR A 65 4.56 -3.84 8.47
C TYR A 65 4.20 -3.79 7.00
N LEU A 66 5.11 -4.26 6.15
CA LEU A 66 4.84 -4.42 4.72
C LEU A 66 4.08 -5.73 4.53
N THR A 67 2.82 -5.64 4.11
CA THR A 67 1.90 -6.79 4.15
C THR A 67 1.48 -7.30 2.79
N HIS A 68 1.42 -6.43 1.79
CA HIS A 68 0.98 -6.80 0.45
C HIS A 68 1.71 -5.96 -0.60
N VAL A 69 1.81 -6.53 -1.80
CA VAL A 69 2.04 -5.76 -3.03
C VAL A 69 0.83 -5.98 -3.93
N VAL A 70 0.19 -4.88 -4.33
CA VAL A 70 -1.03 -4.91 -5.13
C VAL A 70 -0.90 -4.03 -6.37
N GLU A 71 -1.55 -4.43 -7.46
CA GLU A 71 -1.61 -3.71 -8.73
C GLU A 71 -3.00 -3.10 -8.91
N LEU A 72 -3.08 -1.83 -9.29
CA LEU A 72 -4.35 -1.24 -9.75
C LEU A 72 -4.74 -1.82 -11.10
N VAL A 73 -5.93 -2.40 -11.23
CA VAL A 73 -6.34 -3.10 -12.46
C VAL A 73 -7.39 -2.38 -13.30
N ASN A 74 -7.90 -1.26 -12.80
CA ASN A 74 -8.88 -0.42 -13.48
C ASN A 74 -8.45 1.05 -13.47
N GLU A 75 -9.02 1.85 -14.34
CA GLU A 75 -8.95 3.32 -14.29
C GLU A 75 -9.86 3.85 -13.18
N GLY A 76 -9.53 5.00 -12.60
CA GLY A 76 -10.38 5.60 -11.56
C GLY A 76 -11.78 5.96 -12.05
N SER A 77 -11.96 6.24 -13.35
CA SER A 77 -13.27 6.51 -13.95
C SER A 77 -14.21 5.30 -13.97
N GLU A 78 -13.67 4.09 -13.77
CA GLU A 78 -14.43 2.84 -13.70
C GLU A 78 -14.93 2.55 -12.27
N ASP A 79 -14.43 3.29 -11.27
CA ASP A 79 -14.80 3.11 -9.87
C ASP A 79 -16.09 3.85 -9.53
N LYS A 80 -16.94 3.21 -8.72
CA LYS A 80 -18.14 3.84 -8.17
C LYS A 80 -17.81 4.49 -6.83
N LEU A 81 -18.05 5.80 -6.72
CA LEU A 81 -18.09 6.48 -5.43
C LEU A 81 -19.17 5.83 -4.55
N GLN A 82 -18.83 5.45 -3.32
CA GLN A 82 -19.76 4.82 -2.38
C GLN A 82 -20.19 5.78 -1.26
N TRP A 83 -20.41 7.06 -1.58
CA TRP A 83 -20.78 8.07 -0.58
C TRP A 83 -22.25 7.93 -0.19
N ASN A 84 -22.53 7.34 0.97
CA ASN A 84 -23.83 7.47 1.62
C ASN A 84 -23.68 8.32 2.89
N GLU A 85 -24.69 9.16 3.14
CA GLU A 85 -24.71 10.32 4.06
C GLU A 85 -24.62 10.02 5.57
N SER A 86 -24.08 8.87 5.97
CA SER A 86 -23.83 8.55 7.37
C SER A 86 -22.43 7.99 7.49
N ASP A 87 -21.46 8.91 7.53
CA ASP A 87 -20.13 8.76 8.09
C ASP A 87 -19.34 7.47 7.73
N GLN A 88 -18.25 7.67 6.98
CA GLN A 88 -16.98 6.88 7.02
C GLN A 88 -16.60 5.91 5.87
N TRP A 89 -17.03 6.09 4.62
CA TRP A 89 -16.53 5.20 3.53
C TRP A 89 -15.93 5.95 2.33
N GLY A 90 -14.78 5.44 1.89
CA GLY A 90 -13.84 6.09 0.96
C GLY A 90 -14.02 5.69 -0.51
N ILE A 91 -12.96 5.88 -1.31
CA ILE A 91 -12.90 5.37 -2.69
C ILE A 91 -12.32 3.97 -2.69
N PHE A 92 -13.00 3.02 -3.32
CA PHE A 92 -12.44 1.71 -3.58
C PHE A 92 -11.85 1.69 -4.99
N ARG A 93 -10.59 1.27 -5.11
CA ARG A 93 -9.98 0.92 -6.39
C ARG A 93 -9.90 -0.60 -6.50
N TRP A 94 -10.11 -1.17 -7.68
CA TRP A 94 -9.86 -2.59 -7.90
C TRP A 94 -8.37 -2.87 -7.97
N VAL A 95 -7.93 -3.87 -7.20
CA VAL A 95 -6.55 -4.31 -7.19
C VAL A 95 -6.40 -5.81 -7.40
N LYS A 96 -5.31 -6.21 -8.06
CA LYS A 96 -4.83 -7.59 -8.10
C LYS A 96 -3.66 -7.74 -7.14
N VAL A 97 -3.66 -8.80 -6.36
CA VAL A 97 -2.61 -9.05 -5.37
C VAL A 97 -1.46 -9.84 -6.00
N HIS A 98 -0.23 -9.36 -5.83
CA HIS A 98 0.98 -10.02 -6.35
C HIS A 98 1.86 -10.64 -5.26
N TRP A 99 1.80 -10.09 -4.04
CA TRP A 99 2.51 -10.63 -2.88
C TRP A 99 1.69 -10.39 -1.61
N VAL A 100 1.80 -11.32 -0.66
CA VAL A 100 1.12 -11.28 0.65
C VAL A 100 2.08 -11.80 1.69
N ALA A 101 2.17 -11.12 2.84
CA ALA A 101 2.94 -11.58 3.98
C ALA A 101 2.29 -12.80 4.67
N ASP A 102 3.09 -13.61 5.35
CA ASP A 102 2.55 -14.74 6.12
C ASP A 102 1.93 -14.27 7.44
N PHE A 103 0.63 -13.99 7.43
CA PHE A 103 -0.13 -13.61 8.62
C PHE A 103 -0.19 -14.71 9.69
N ASN A 104 0.09 -15.98 9.36
CA ASN A 104 0.19 -17.04 10.37
C ASN A 104 1.51 -16.99 11.14
N ASN A 105 2.51 -16.27 10.62
CA ASN A 105 3.80 -16.07 11.27
C ASN A 105 4.17 -14.57 11.29
N PRO A 106 3.53 -13.77 12.16
CA PRO A 106 3.74 -12.33 12.21
C PRO A 106 5.20 -11.88 12.41
N SER A 107 6.04 -12.71 13.06
CA SER A 107 7.47 -12.42 13.24
C SER A 107 8.27 -12.43 11.94
N ASN A 108 7.76 -13.03 10.87
CA ASN A 108 8.40 -13.01 9.55
C ASN A 108 7.94 -11.83 8.69
N ILE A 109 6.92 -11.08 9.11
CA ILE A 109 6.41 -9.96 8.32
C ILE A 109 7.42 -8.80 8.37
N PRO A 110 7.88 -8.28 7.22
CA PRO A 110 8.90 -7.24 7.21
C PRO A 110 8.41 -5.94 7.86
N LEU A 111 9.22 -5.39 8.75
CA LEU A 111 8.97 -4.09 9.37
C LEU A 111 9.23 -2.96 8.37
N ASP A 112 8.26 -2.08 8.18
CA ASP A 112 8.32 -0.94 7.26
C ASP A 112 9.57 -0.09 7.52
N LYS A 113 9.77 0.36 8.75
CA LYS A 113 10.91 1.22 9.10
C LYS A 113 12.28 0.56 8.84
N GLU A 114 12.37 -0.75 8.99
CA GLU A 114 13.63 -1.50 8.82
C GLU A 114 13.94 -1.76 7.35
N VAL A 115 12.90 -2.05 6.57
CA VAL A 115 13.02 -2.26 5.12
C VAL A 115 13.20 -0.93 4.39
N MET A 116 12.40 0.08 4.72
CA MET A 116 12.43 1.38 4.04
C MET A 116 13.60 2.25 4.49
N GLN A 117 14.11 2.05 5.71
CA GLN A 117 15.29 2.71 6.28
C GLN A 117 15.24 4.25 6.28
N ALA A 118 14.04 4.82 6.19
CA ALA A 118 13.81 6.26 6.17
C ALA A 118 12.55 6.60 6.96
N ASP A 119 12.50 7.80 7.54
CA ASP A 119 11.24 8.39 7.99
C ASP A 119 10.56 9.05 6.79
N TRP A 120 9.54 8.40 6.24
CA TRP A 120 8.86 8.82 5.02
C TRP A 120 7.38 9.17 5.26
N GLY A 121 7.01 9.35 6.54
CA GLY A 121 5.73 9.90 6.98
C GLY A 121 4.64 8.86 7.19
N TYR A 122 4.02 8.86 8.36
CA TYR A 122 3.06 7.82 8.78
C TYR A 122 1.59 8.18 8.61
N TYR A 123 1.28 9.44 8.31
CA TYR A 123 -0.08 9.95 8.21
C TYR A 123 -0.68 9.74 6.82
N ASN A 124 -2.01 9.92 6.74
CA ASN A 124 -2.86 9.85 5.56
C ASN A 124 -2.98 8.47 4.89
N THR A 125 -3.98 8.33 4.02
CA THR A 125 -4.32 7.10 3.29
C THR A 125 -3.99 7.20 1.80
N GLN A 126 -3.28 8.25 1.37
CA GLN A 126 -2.83 8.40 0.00
C GLN A 126 -1.72 7.38 -0.31
N ALA A 127 -1.59 7.01 -1.58
CA ALA A 127 -0.48 6.21 -2.05
C ALA A 127 0.69 7.16 -2.33
N LYS A 128 1.73 7.12 -1.49
CA LYS A 128 2.88 8.03 -1.56
C LYS A 128 3.91 7.47 -2.52
N LEU A 129 4.56 8.36 -3.25
CA LEU A 129 5.64 8.00 -4.16
C LEU A 129 6.87 7.51 -3.38
N LEU A 130 7.42 6.40 -3.83
CA LEU A 130 8.67 5.83 -3.33
C LEU A 130 9.90 6.65 -3.73
N THR A 131 9.75 7.55 -4.70
CA THR A 131 10.76 8.53 -5.10
C THR A 131 10.79 9.76 -4.19
N SER A 132 10.17 9.70 -3.00
CA SER A 132 10.21 10.81 -2.05
C SER A 132 11.65 11.18 -1.68
N PRO A 133 11.95 12.47 -1.42
CA PRO A 133 13.30 12.90 -1.07
C PRO A 133 13.89 12.17 0.14
N SER A 134 13.08 11.82 1.14
CA SER A 134 13.57 11.10 2.32
C SER A 134 13.99 9.67 1.96
N LEU A 135 13.23 8.94 1.14
CA LEU A 135 13.64 7.62 0.66
C LEU A 135 14.86 7.72 -0.26
N MET A 136 14.88 8.67 -1.20
CA MET A 136 16.00 8.80 -2.14
C MET A 136 17.29 9.28 -1.46
N SER A 137 17.22 9.99 -0.33
CA SER A 137 18.44 10.29 0.45
C SER A 137 19.09 9.03 1.04
N ARG A 138 18.30 7.96 1.26
CA ARG A 138 18.78 6.68 1.80
C ARG A 138 19.17 5.70 0.70
N TRP A 139 18.40 5.65 -0.38
CA TRP A 139 18.52 4.66 -1.44
C TRP A 139 19.19 5.20 -2.71
N GLU A 140 19.45 6.50 -2.78
CA GLU A 140 19.98 7.26 -3.93
C GLU A 140 19.01 7.33 -5.12
N ASN A 141 18.41 6.22 -5.52
CA ASN A 141 17.45 6.12 -6.60
C ASN A 141 16.42 5.00 -6.35
N ILE A 142 15.37 5.00 -7.17
CA ILE A 142 14.26 4.04 -7.05
C ILE A 142 14.65 2.61 -7.41
N GLU A 143 15.62 2.40 -8.30
CA GLU A 143 16.04 1.06 -8.73
C GLU A 143 16.78 0.31 -7.61
N ASN A 144 17.59 1.02 -6.83
CA ASN A 144 18.23 0.48 -5.63
C ASN A 144 17.18 0.03 -4.61
N LEU A 145 16.16 0.85 -4.38
CA LEU A 145 15.05 0.51 -3.48
C LEU A 145 14.23 -0.68 -4.01
N ARG A 146 13.91 -0.72 -5.31
CA ARG A 146 13.20 -1.85 -5.94
C ARG A 146 13.98 -3.15 -5.82
N THR A 147 15.29 -3.12 -6.07
CA THR A 147 16.18 -4.28 -5.91
C THR A 147 16.18 -4.78 -4.48
N HIS A 148 16.25 -3.88 -3.50
CA HIS A 148 16.16 -4.25 -2.09
C HIS A 148 14.81 -4.90 -1.74
N LEU A 149 13.71 -4.27 -2.16
CA LEU A 149 12.35 -4.76 -1.92
C LEU A 149 12.09 -6.11 -2.60
N GLN A 150 12.63 -6.35 -3.79
CA GLN A 150 12.58 -7.64 -4.46
C GLN A 150 13.16 -8.74 -3.56
N ALA A 151 14.37 -8.52 -3.04
CA ALA A 151 15.04 -9.47 -2.15
C ALA A 151 14.30 -9.67 -0.81
N VAL A 152 13.50 -8.69 -0.37
CA VAL A 152 12.65 -8.82 0.82
C VAL A 152 11.42 -9.69 0.53
N PHE A 153 10.77 -9.50 -0.63
CA PHE A 153 9.53 -10.21 -0.97
C PHE A 153 9.72 -11.61 -1.57
N GLU A 154 10.94 -11.97 -1.96
CA GLU A 154 11.29 -13.32 -2.45
C GLU A 154 11.73 -14.29 -1.33
N LYS A 155 11.88 -13.80 -0.10
CA LYS A 155 12.14 -14.64 1.09
C LYS A 155 10.87 -15.31 1.57
#